data_AF-A0A2E2JGK1-F1
#
_entry.id   AF-A0A2E2JGK1-F1
#
_cell.length_a   1.000
_cell.length_b   1.000
_cell.length_c   1.000
_cell.angle_alpha   90.00
_cell.angle_beta   90.00
_cell.angle_gamma   90.00
#
_symmetry.space_group_name_H-M   'P 1'
#
loop_
_entity.id
_entity.type
_entity.pdbx_description
1 polymer ?
#
loop_
_entity_poly.entity_id
_entity_poly.type
_entity_poly.pdbx_seq_one_letter_code
_entity_poly.pdbx_strand_id
1 'polypeptide(L)'
;MALTVVGFMLAMVTSAPAAIIEAWDIPGDVKFVHIKGEIRSGDAEQFEAITAGRNKVTVVLESPGGLVSEALRIGASIRLENFATMVLPESKCYSACGLIWVSGARRYMSESSEIGFHAAYREEAGEFRESGMANAEIGSFLTHLGLRIEAIRFFTVAGPRDFVLLTPARARALGIDIFENSGFDIVSPDDAPTVDILADRFISYGLIQSRCLGFLQPEIEVIEGGARTAAEEGMSIVANEKWIDLWLSMMENVKSALETEGALSVCLQNEKYLRARGQPTGIDGPSFDCTLATTKTENAICADADLWAKDRSMNSIYIYIRSYMDAQVRKTVLASQREWMKIRNACGSDILCLNNRYDDRLQFFSGIDVGSLGSRLDQTQKAMMVTKATADRKFAASLS
;
A
#
# COMPACT_ATOMS: atom_id res chain seq x y z
N MET A 1 69.29 -47.64 14.62
CA MET A 1 68.80 -46.30 15.00
C MET A 1 67.97 -45.78 13.83
N ALA A 2 66.64 -45.80 13.94
CA ALA A 2 65.75 -45.24 12.94
C ALA A 2 65.46 -43.78 13.30
N LEU A 3 65.70 -42.87 12.35
CA LEU A 3 65.51 -41.43 12.50
C LEU A 3 64.06 -41.10 12.10
N THR A 4 63.23 -40.70 13.05
CA THR A 4 61.85 -40.28 12.79
C THR A 4 61.84 -38.79 12.42
N VAL A 5 61.53 -38.47 11.16
CA VAL A 5 61.33 -37.10 10.69
C VAL A 5 59.90 -36.68 11.04
N VAL A 6 59.75 -35.70 11.93
CA VAL A 6 58.47 -35.06 12.24
C VAL A 6 58.23 -33.98 11.18
N GLY A 7 57.30 -34.24 10.25
CA GLY A 7 56.84 -33.26 9.27
C GLY A 7 55.85 -32.29 9.89
N PHE A 8 56.21 -31.01 9.94
CA PHE A 8 55.32 -29.92 10.36
C PHE A 8 54.37 -29.60 9.19
N MET A 9 53.10 -30.01 9.28
CA MET A 9 52.07 -29.58 8.34
C MET A 9 51.69 -28.13 8.66
N LEU A 10 52.12 -27.20 7.81
CA LEU A 10 51.65 -25.81 7.82
C LEU A 10 50.23 -25.80 7.22
N ALA A 11 49.21 -25.65 8.07
CA ALA A 11 47.84 -25.45 7.61
C ALA A 11 47.73 -24.06 6.98
N MET A 12 47.54 -24.00 5.65
CA MET A 12 47.17 -22.75 4.98
C MET A 12 45.73 -22.40 5.34
N VAL A 13 45.56 -21.36 6.17
CA VAL A 13 44.26 -20.77 6.44
C VAL A 13 43.88 -19.92 5.22
N THR A 14 43.07 -20.47 4.31
CA THR A 14 42.47 -19.70 3.23
C THR A 14 41.31 -18.90 3.79
N SER A 15 41.51 -17.61 4.07
CA SER A 15 40.40 -16.70 4.34
C SER A 15 39.51 -16.65 3.10
N ALA A 16 38.22 -17.00 3.22
CA ALA A 16 37.27 -16.79 2.13
C ALA A 16 37.27 -15.30 1.72
N PRO A 17 37.10 -14.93 0.44
CA PRO A 17 37.02 -13.53 0.01
C PRO A 17 35.74 -12.81 0.48
N ALA A 18 35.77 -11.46 0.54
CA ALA A 18 34.62 -10.60 0.82
C ALA A 18 33.62 -10.59 -0.36
N ALA A 19 32.45 -9.97 -0.19
CA ALA A 19 31.48 -9.86 -1.27
C ALA A 19 32.07 -9.09 -2.47
N ILE A 20 31.84 -9.62 -3.66
CA ILE A 20 32.14 -8.97 -4.92
C ILE A 20 30.97 -8.03 -5.21
N ILE A 21 31.27 -6.73 -5.31
CA ILE A 21 30.31 -5.69 -5.70
C ILE A 21 30.72 -5.12 -7.05
N GLU A 22 29.98 -5.46 -8.10
CA GLU A 22 30.30 -5.10 -9.48
C GLU A 22 29.12 -4.45 -10.18
N ALA A 23 29.40 -3.41 -10.98
CA ALA A 23 28.39 -2.77 -11.81
C ALA A 23 28.42 -3.36 -13.23
N TRP A 24 27.26 -3.75 -13.75
CA TRP A 24 27.10 -4.17 -15.13
C TRP A 24 26.23 -3.17 -15.89
N ASP A 25 26.73 -2.78 -17.06
CA ASP A 25 26.08 -1.85 -17.98
C ASP A 25 25.40 -2.64 -19.10
N ILE A 26 24.07 -2.66 -19.07
CA ILE A 26 23.25 -3.12 -20.20
C ILE A 26 22.82 -1.86 -20.98
N PRO A 27 22.76 -1.86 -22.32
CA PRO A 27 22.30 -0.70 -23.09
C PRO A 27 20.95 -0.16 -22.58
N GLY A 28 20.95 1.06 -22.03
CA GLY A 28 19.81 1.71 -21.38
C GLY A 28 20.24 2.59 -20.18
N ASP A 29 19.25 3.20 -19.52
CA ASP A 29 19.45 4.08 -18.35
C ASP A 29 19.48 3.34 -16.99
N VAL A 30 19.28 2.02 -16.99
CA VAL A 30 19.24 1.20 -15.76
C VAL A 30 20.58 0.52 -15.55
N LYS A 31 21.21 0.80 -14.42
CA LYS A 31 22.50 0.20 -14.03
C LYS A 31 22.25 -0.98 -13.09
N PHE A 32 22.91 -2.10 -13.33
CA PHE A 32 22.87 -3.25 -12.43
C PHE A 32 24.08 -3.21 -11.51
N VAL A 33 23.88 -3.43 -10.22
CA VAL A 33 24.97 -3.64 -9.25
C VAL A 33 24.76 -5.01 -8.62
N HIS A 34 25.70 -5.91 -8.82
CA HIS A 34 25.63 -7.26 -8.28
C HIS A 34 26.42 -7.33 -6.97
N ILE A 35 25.78 -7.76 -5.88
CA ILE A 35 26.43 -8.09 -4.61
C ILE A 35 26.46 -9.62 -4.49
N LYS A 36 27.66 -10.20 -4.59
CA LYS A 36 27.87 -11.65 -4.57
C LYS A 36 28.85 -12.07 -3.48
N GLY A 37 28.46 -13.02 -2.61
CA GLY A 37 29.33 -13.54 -1.55
C GLY A 37 29.05 -12.94 -0.17
N GLU A 38 29.92 -13.23 0.81
CA GLU A 38 29.70 -12.88 2.22
C GLU A 38 29.85 -11.38 2.49
N ILE A 39 28.86 -10.79 3.17
CA ILE A 39 28.82 -9.35 3.51
C ILE A 39 29.74 -9.07 4.70
N ARG A 40 30.75 -8.23 4.50
CA ARG A 40 31.81 -7.93 5.48
C ARG A 40 32.06 -6.43 5.63
N SER A 41 32.88 -6.10 6.62
CA SER A 41 33.20 -4.70 6.95
C SER A 41 33.84 -3.99 5.75
N GLY A 42 33.27 -2.84 5.38
CA GLY A 42 33.73 -2.03 4.24
C GLY A 42 32.87 -2.20 2.99
N ASP A 43 32.05 -3.25 2.91
CA ASP A 43 31.18 -3.49 1.75
C ASP A 43 30.15 -2.37 1.58
N ALA A 44 29.67 -1.77 2.68
CA ALA A 44 28.75 -0.64 2.60
C ALA A 44 29.41 0.61 2.00
N GLU A 45 30.66 0.91 2.36
CA GLU A 45 31.41 2.02 1.79
C GLU A 45 31.73 1.77 0.31
N GLN A 46 32.08 0.55 -0.05
CA GLN A 46 32.28 0.16 -1.45
C GLN A 46 30.99 0.29 -2.27
N PHE A 47 29.85 -0.15 -1.73
CA PHE A 47 28.55 -0.02 -2.38
C PHE A 47 28.19 1.46 -2.62
N GLU A 48 28.35 2.31 -1.60
CA GLU A 48 28.11 3.75 -1.69
C GLU A 48 29.02 4.40 -2.75
N ALA A 49 30.31 4.05 -2.77
CA ALA A 49 31.25 4.57 -3.76
C ALA A 49 30.89 4.17 -5.19
N ILE A 50 30.46 2.92 -5.40
CA ILE A 50 30.05 2.41 -6.73
C ILE A 50 28.73 3.06 -7.17
N THR A 51 27.80 3.32 -6.24
CA THR A 51 26.47 3.85 -6.57
C THR A 51 26.39 5.39 -6.55
N ALA A 52 27.44 6.08 -6.10
CA ALA A 52 27.49 7.53 -6.02
C ALA A 52 27.08 8.23 -7.33
N GLY A 53 26.14 9.16 -7.22
CA GLY A 53 25.65 9.98 -8.35
C GLY A 53 24.76 9.22 -9.35
N ARG A 54 24.28 8.02 -9.01
CA ARG A 54 23.37 7.23 -9.87
C ARG A 54 21.95 7.32 -9.35
N ASN A 55 20.99 7.55 -10.25
CA ASN A 55 19.58 7.76 -9.89
C ASN A 55 18.68 6.54 -10.18
N LYS A 56 19.20 5.51 -10.87
CA LYS A 56 18.45 4.31 -11.28
C LYS A 56 19.35 3.08 -11.24
N VAL A 57 19.34 2.38 -10.10
CA VAL A 57 20.10 1.15 -9.90
C VAL A 57 19.17 0.01 -9.54
N THR A 58 19.43 -1.16 -10.13
CA THR A 58 18.89 -2.45 -9.70
C THR A 58 20.00 -3.26 -9.06
N VAL A 59 19.86 -3.55 -7.76
CA VAL A 59 20.83 -4.33 -6.99
C VAL A 59 20.47 -5.81 -7.10
N VAL A 60 21.30 -6.58 -7.79
CA VAL A 60 21.18 -8.04 -7.92
C VAL A 60 21.91 -8.68 -6.73
N LEU A 61 21.27 -9.65 -6.08
CA LEU A 61 21.73 -10.20 -4.80
C LEU A 61 21.92 -11.72 -4.89
N GLU A 62 23.14 -12.18 -4.60
CA GLU A 62 23.53 -13.59 -4.51
C GLU A 62 24.49 -13.79 -3.32
N SER A 63 23.97 -13.88 -2.10
CA SER A 63 24.79 -13.84 -0.89
C SER A 63 24.26 -14.74 0.23
N PRO A 64 25.16 -15.44 0.97
CA PRO A 64 24.77 -16.19 2.17
C PRO A 64 24.46 -15.28 3.37
N GLY A 65 24.65 -13.96 3.25
CA GLY A 65 24.55 -13.01 4.35
C GLY A 65 25.92 -12.60 4.89
N GLY A 66 25.96 -12.18 6.16
CA GLY A 66 27.17 -11.69 6.81
C GLY A 66 26.86 -10.65 7.90
N LEU A 67 27.65 -9.59 7.98
CA LEU A 67 27.49 -8.56 9.00
C LEU A 67 26.18 -7.77 8.84
N VAL A 68 25.34 -7.83 9.89
CA VAL A 68 24.06 -7.10 9.95
C VAL A 68 24.28 -5.60 9.79
N SER A 69 25.26 -5.01 10.47
CA SER A 69 25.53 -3.57 10.42
C SER A 69 25.83 -3.06 9.00
N GLU A 70 26.57 -3.83 8.21
CA GLU A 70 26.89 -3.48 6.82
C GLU A 70 25.65 -3.62 5.93
N ALA A 71 24.90 -4.71 6.09
CA ALA A 71 23.66 -4.92 5.35
C ALA A 71 22.60 -3.85 5.63
N LEU A 72 22.44 -3.42 6.88
CA LEU A 72 21.52 -2.34 7.24
C LEU A 72 21.96 -1.00 6.64
N ARG A 73 23.27 -0.72 6.58
CA ARG A 73 23.80 0.50 5.94
C ARG A 73 23.59 0.47 4.42
N ILE A 74 23.88 -0.65 3.76
CA ILE A 74 23.58 -0.84 2.32
C ILE A 74 22.08 -0.69 2.06
N GLY A 75 21.24 -1.33 2.88
CA GLY A 75 19.78 -1.24 2.79
C GLY A 75 19.27 0.19 2.95
N ALA A 76 19.79 0.95 3.91
CA ALA A 76 19.46 2.35 4.08
C ALA A 76 19.78 3.18 2.83
N SER A 77 20.97 2.99 2.25
CA SER A 77 21.38 3.66 1.00
C SER A 77 20.46 3.30 -0.17
N ILE A 78 20.12 2.01 -0.35
CA ILE A 78 19.15 1.56 -1.36
C ILE A 78 17.80 2.25 -1.20
N ARG A 79 17.31 2.34 0.04
CA ARG A 79 16.00 2.93 0.33
C ARG A 79 16.00 4.44 0.06
N LEU A 80 17.03 5.16 0.49
CA LEU A 80 17.16 6.61 0.31
C LEU A 80 17.27 7.00 -1.17
N GLU A 81 18.00 6.21 -1.97
CA GLU A 81 18.20 6.45 -3.40
C GLU A 81 17.07 5.85 -4.28
N ASN A 82 16.04 5.26 -3.67
CA ASN A 82 14.89 4.65 -4.36
C ASN A 82 15.30 3.54 -5.36
N PHE A 83 16.35 2.78 -5.04
CA PHE A 83 16.86 1.70 -5.86
C PHE A 83 15.97 0.45 -5.81
N ALA A 84 16.02 -0.35 -6.87
CA ALA A 84 15.38 -1.66 -6.91
C ALA A 84 16.34 -2.75 -6.40
N THR A 85 15.78 -3.85 -5.91
CA THR A 85 16.52 -5.05 -5.49
C THR A 85 15.98 -6.27 -6.21
N MET A 86 16.84 -7.24 -6.50
CA MET A 86 16.48 -8.42 -7.26
C MET A 86 17.25 -9.65 -6.78
N VAL A 87 16.55 -10.75 -6.58
CA VAL A 87 17.14 -12.09 -6.54
C VAL A 87 16.69 -12.81 -7.80
N LEU A 88 17.64 -13.32 -8.57
CA LEU A 88 17.34 -14.02 -9.82
C LEU A 88 16.79 -15.44 -9.53
N PRO A 89 16.05 -16.03 -10.48
CA PRO A 89 15.67 -17.44 -10.40
C PRO A 89 16.85 -18.34 -10.04
N GLU A 90 16.63 -19.30 -9.13
CA GLU A 90 17.62 -20.26 -8.65
C GLU A 90 18.82 -19.66 -7.89
N SER A 91 18.82 -18.33 -7.68
CA SER A 91 19.85 -17.64 -6.88
C SER A 91 19.44 -17.59 -5.40
N LYS A 92 20.46 -17.42 -4.55
CA LYS A 92 20.34 -17.56 -3.10
C LYS A 92 20.68 -16.25 -2.39
N CYS A 93 19.81 -15.80 -1.50
CA CYS A 93 19.97 -14.60 -0.70
C CYS A 93 19.49 -14.86 0.73
N TYR A 94 20.42 -15.12 1.64
CA TYR A 94 20.08 -15.52 3.01
C TYR A 94 20.50 -14.47 4.03
N SER A 95 19.82 -14.49 5.18
CA SER A 95 20.20 -13.73 6.37
C SER A 95 20.28 -12.23 6.07
N ALA A 96 21.43 -11.60 6.37
CA ALA A 96 21.69 -10.19 6.10
C ALA A 96 21.47 -9.78 4.62
N CYS A 97 21.63 -10.69 3.65
CA CYS A 97 21.30 -10.42 2.25
C CYS A 97 19.81 -10.10 2.08
N GLY A 98 18.92 -10.83 2.75
CA GLY A 98 17.48 -10.60 2.69
C GLY A 98 17.08 -9.23 3.26
N LEU A 99 17.84 -8.70 4.21
CA LEU A 99 17.66 -7.34 4.74
C LEU A 99 18.00 -6.27 3.69
N ILE A 100 19.04 -6.50 2.89
CA ILE A 100 19.35 -5.65 1.73
C ILE A 100 18.21 -5.73 0.72
N TRP A 101 17.77 -6.96 0.39
CA TRP A 101 16.69 -7.17 -0.58
C TRP A 101 15.40 -6.44 -0.19
N VAL A 102 14.93 -6.56 1.05
CA VAL A 102 13.67 -5.93 1.47
C VAL A 102 13.73 -4.40 1.50
N SER A 103 14.94 -3.82 1.48
CA SER A 103 15.13 -2.36 1.45
C SER A 103 14.85 -1.73 0.08
N GLY A 104 14.73 -2.55 -0.98
CA GLY A 104 14.41 -2.07 -2.32
C GLY A 104 13.06 -1.36 -2.41
N ALA A 105 13.00 -0.27 -3.17
CA ALA A 105 11.74 0.40 -3.51
C ALA A 105 10.86 -0.44 -4.42
N ARG A 106 11.48 -1.32 -5.21
CA ARG A 106 10.86 -2.39 -5.98
C ARG A 106 11.66 -3.65 -5.74
N ARG A 107 10.99 -4.73 -5.36
CA ARG A 107 11.62 -5.97 -4.90
C ARG A 107 11.28 -7.08 -5.88
N TYR A 108 12.26 -7.51 -6.66
CA TYR A 108 12.08 -8.57 -7.65
C TYR A 108 12.51 -9.91 -7.07
N MET A 109 11.69 -10.93 -7.30
CA MET A 109 11.97 -12.32 -6.96
C MET A 109 11.19 -13.26 -7.88
N SER A 110 11.49 -14.55 -7.88
CA SER A 110 10.70 -15.60 -8.53
C SER A 110 10.31 -16.69 -7.54
N GLU A 111 9.43 -17.60 -7.96
CA GLU A 111 9.09 -18.80 -7.17
C GLU A 111 10.33 -19.67 -6.85
N SER A 112 11.33 -19.68 -7.75
CA SER A 112 12.60 -20.42 -7.58
C SER A 112 13.72 -19.60 -6.91
N SER A 113 13.47 -18.34 -6.54
CA SER A 113 14.43 -17.54 -5.80
C SER A 113 14.47 -17.97 -4.34
N GLU A 114 15.65 -18.24 -3.80
CA GLU A 114 15.80 -18.66 -2.41
C GLU A 114 16.14 -17.47 -1.52
N ILE A 115 15.12 -16.82 -0.96
CA ILE A 115 15.29 -15.73 0.01
C ILE A 115 14.96 -16.26 1.41
N GLY A 116 15.95 -16.30 2.31
CA GLY A 116 15.80 -16.98 3.60
C GLY A 116 16.22 -16.14 4.80
N PHE A 117 15.54 -16.34 5.93
CA PHE A 117 15.71 -15.54 7.13
C PHE A 117 15.91 -16.42 8.37
N HIS A 118 16.66 -15.89 9.33
CA HIS A 118 16.87 -16.43 10.67
C HIS A 118 17.27 -15.30 11.61
N ALA A 119 17.17 -15.55 12.91
CA ALA A 119 17.59 -14.63 13.96
C ALA A 119 19.08 -14.31 13.83
N ALA A 120 19.45 -13.04 13.98
CA ALA A 120 20.85 -12.63 14.06
C ALA A 120 21.52 -13.28 15.27
N TYR A 121 22.76 -13.73 15.10
CA TYR A 121 23.50 -14.46 16.12
C TYR A 121 24.94 -13.99 16.21
N ARG A 122 25.60 -14.36 17.31
CA ARG A 122 27.04 -14.33 17.47
C ARG A 122 27.54 -15.76 17.56
N GLU A 123 28.69 -16.02 16.97
CA GLU A 123 29.40 -17.27 17.17
C GLU A 123 30.39 -17.10 18.33
N GLU A 124 30.20 -17.88 19.39
CA GLU A 124 31.04 -17.88 20.58
C GLU A 124 31.48 -19.32 20.86
N ALA A 125 32.79 -19.59 20.80
CA ALA A 125 33.35 -20.93 21.02
C ALA A 125 32.71 -22.04 20.17
N GLY A 126 32.34 -21.73 18.91
CA GLY A 126 31.70 -22.68 17.98
C GLY A 126 30.20 -22.90 18.22
N GLU A 127 29.59 -22.16 19.14
CA GLU A 127 28.14 -22.14 19.35
C GLU A 127 27.52 -20.86 18.79
N PHE A 128 26.42 -21.02 18.06
CA PHE A 128 25.60 -19.88 17.63
C PHE A 128 24.64 -19.49 18.74
N ARG A 129 24.77 -18.24 19.20
CA ARG A 129 23.89 -17.65 20.21
C ARG A 129 23.18 -16.44 19.64
N GLU A 130 21.88 -16.40 19.78
CA GLU A 130 21.07 -15.29 19.31
C GLU A 130 21.56 -13.95 19.90
N SER A 131 21.62 -12.92 19.06
CA SER A 131 21.99 -11.57 19.44
C SER A 131 20.75 -10.70 19.56
N GLY A 132 20.25 -10.52 20.80
CA GLY A 132 19.10 -9.66 21.06
C GLY A 132 19.31 -8.21 20.60
N MET A 133 20.54 -7.69 20.69
CA MET A 133 20.87 -6.35 20.18
C MET A 133 20.71 -6.27 18.66
N ALA A 134 21.27 -7.22 17.91
CA ALA A 134 21.18 -7.22 16.46
C ALA A 134 19.74 -7.43 15.97
N ASN A 135 18.97 -8.31 16.63
CA ASN A 135 17.54 -8.49 16.29
C ASN A 135 16.70 -7.25 16.63
N ALA A 136 17.05 -6.50 17.68
CA ALA A 136 16.40 -5.22 17.97
C ALA A 136 16.70 -4.15 16.90
N GLU A 137 17.95 -4.07 16.42
CA GLU A 137 18.34 -3.18 15.32
C GLU A 137 17.62 -3.56 14.02
N ILE A 138 17.56 -4.86 13.68
CA ILE A 138 16.79 -5.37 12.53
C ILE A 138 15.32 -4.98 12.66
N GLY A 139 14.70 -5.23 13.82
CA GLY A 139 13.31 -4.88 14.06
C GLY A 139 13.04 -3.39 13.86
N SER A 140 13.88 -2.54 14.45
CA SER A 140 13.78 -1.08 14.28
C SER A 140 13.93 -0.66 12.83
N PHE A 141 14.91 -1.22 12.11
CA PHE A 141 15.13 -0.91 10.70
C PHE A 141 13.92 -1.30 9.84
N LEU A 142 13.40 -2.52 10.01
CA LEU A 142 12.23 -3.01 9.26
C LEU A 142 10.96 -2.20 9.58
N THR A 143 10.81 -1.69 10.81
CA THR A 143 9.74 -0.72 11.13
C THR A 143 9.89 0.58 10.33
N HIS A 144 11.10 1.12 10.18
CA HIS A 144 11.33 2.32 9.37
C HIS A 144 11.12 2.09 7.86
N LEU A 145 11.19 0.84 7.40
CA LEU A 145 10.78 0.45 6.05
C LEU A 145 9.25 0.36 5.87
N GLY A 146 8.48 0.51 6.95
CA GLY A 146 7.01 0.44 6.94
C GLY A 146 6.46 -0.98 6.98
N LEU A 147 7.26 -1.97 7.35
CA LEU A 147 6.78 -3.35 7.46
C LEU A 147 5.97 -3.54 8.75
N ARG A 148 4.89 -4.33 8.66
CA ARG A 148 4.07 -4.71 9.82
C ARG A 148 4.81 -5.68 10.74
N ILE A 149 4.32 -5.77 11.98
CA ILE A 149 4.94 -6.60 13.02
C ILE A 149 5.00 -8.09 12.64
N GLU A 150 4.04 -8.59 11.87
CA GLU A 150 4.03 -9.96 11.36
C GLU A 150 5.21 -10.22 10.40
N ALA A 151 5.47 -9.28 9.49
CA ALA A 151 6.64 -9.33 8.62
C ALA A 151 7.93 -9.20 9.44
N ILE A 152 8.02 -8.23 10.36
CA ILE A 152 9.20 -8.06 11.20
C ILE A 152 9.54 -9.34 11.97
N ARG A 153 8.54 -9.99 12.58
CA ARG A 153 8.73 -11.27 13.29
C ARG A 153 9.22 -12.35 12.35
N PHE A 154 8.68 -12.44 11.13
CA PHE A 154 9.10 -13.45 10.16
C PHE A 154 10.60 -13.40 9.86
N PHE A 155 11.20 -12.19 9.81
CA PHE A 155 12.63 -12.02 9.54
C PHE A 155 13.54 -12.55 10.67
N THR A 156 13.02 -12.68 11.90
CA THR A 156 13.83 -13.01 13.08
C THR A 156 13.36 -14.26 13.82
N VAL A 157 12.33 -14.97 13.34
CA VAL A 157 11.69 -16.07 14.10
C VAL A 157 12.48 -17.38 14.08
N ALA A 158 13.17 -17.69 12.99
CA ALA A 158 13.93 -18.93 12.90
C ALA A 158 15.18 -18.87 13.78
N GLY A 159 15.49 -19.96 14.48
CA GLY A 159 16.68 -20.03 15.31
C GLY A 159 17.97 -19.94 14.50
N PRO A 160 19.14 -19.70 15.13
CA PRO A 160 20.42 -19.52 14.41
C PRO A 160 20.87 -20.68 13.51
N ARG A 161 20.31 -21.89 13.71
CA ARG A 161 20.59 -23.09 12.90
C ARG A 161 19.45 -23.47 11.95
N ASP A 162 18.34 -22.75 12.01
CA ASP A 162 17.16 -22.97 11.19
C ASP A 162 17.04 -21.85 10.15
N PHE A 163 16.16 -22.02 9.18
CA PHE A 163 15.84 -20.98 8.20
C PHE A 163 14.38 -21.04 7.81
N VAL A 164 13.80 -19.88 7.53
CA VAL A 164 12.49 -19.76 6.89
C VAL A 164 12.64 -19.08 5.54
N LEU A 165 12.08 -19.68 4.50
CA LEU A 165 12.09 -19.13 3.15
C LEU A 165 10.91 -18.18 2.94
N LEU A 166 11.15 -17.06 2.26
CA LEU A 166 10.11 -16.15 1.79
C LEU A 166 9.75 -16.55 0.36
N THR A 167 8.55 -17.11 0.20
CA THR A 167 7.95 -17.36 -1.12
C THR A 167 7.10 -16.15 -1.55
N PRO A 168 6.79 -15.98 -2.85
CA PRO A 168 5.86 -14.96 -3.33
C PRO A 168 4.52 -14.96 -2.58
N ALA A 169 3.91 -16.13 -2.40
CA ALA A 169 2.68 -16.27 -1.62
C ALA A 169 2.83 -15.80 -0.16
N ARG A 170 3.97 -16.10 0.47
CA ARG A 170 4.24 -15.66 1.84
C ARG A 170 4.52 -14.15 1.92
N ALA A 171 5.20 -13.56 0.93
CA ALA A 171 5.39 -12.13 0.84
C ALA A 171 4.04 -11.39 0.80
N ARG A 172 3.09 -11.88 -0.03
CA ARG A 172 1.71 -11.36 -0.09
C ARG A 172 0.98 -11.44 1.26
N ALA A 173 1.11 -12.54 1.97
CA ALA A 173 0.51 -12.73 3.30
C ALA A 173 1.14 -11.85 4.39
N LEU A 174 2.41 -11.47 4.23
CA LEU A 174 3.14 -10.62 5.17
C LEU A 174 3.04 -9.12 4.85
N GLY A 175 2.35 -8.73 3.78
CA GLY A 175 2.26 -7.31 3.39
C GLY A 175 3.52 -6.78 2.69
N ILE A 176 4.33 -7.67 2.10
CA ILE A 176 5.57 -7.29 1.40
C ILE A 176 5.28 -7.25 -0.09
N ASP A 177 5.21 -6.04 -0.66
CA ASP A 177 5.06 -5.86 -2.11
C ASP A 177 6.28 -6.39 -2.86
N ILE A 178 6.02 -7.20 -3.89
CA ILE A 178 7.02 -7.81 -4.76
C ILE A 178 6.61 -7.71 -6.23
N PHE A 179 7.61 -7.73 -7.10
CA PHE A 179 7.48 -7.97 -8.53
C PHE A 179 7.93 -9.41 -8.80
N GLU A 180 6.96 -10.29 -9.03
CA GLU A 180 7.24 -11.70 -9.24
C GLU A 180 7.63 -11.95 -10.70
N ASN A 181 8.82 -12.50 -10.91
CA ASN A 181 9.29 -12.97 -12.19
C ASN A 181 8.78 -14.39 -12.43
N SER A 182 7.81 -14.52 -13.32
CA SER A 182 7.20 -15.78 -13.74
C SER A 182 7.55 -16.06 -15.22
N GLY A 183 8.82 -16.40 -15.46
CA GLY A 183 9.34 -16.74 -16.80
C GLY A 183 9.67 -15.50 -17.63
N PHE A 184 8.82 -15.15 -18.59
CA PHE A 184 8.97 -13.94 -19.41
C PHE A 184 8.10 -12.76 -18.91
N ASP A 185 7.16 -13.04 -18.00
CA ASP A 185 6.22 -12.06 -17.47
C ASP A 185 6.62 -11.61 -16.07
N ILE A 186 6.34 -10.35 -15.75
CA ILE A 186 6.49 -9.77 -14.41
C ILE A 186 5.10 -9.48 -13.87
N VAL A 187 4.72 -10.15 -12.78
CA VAL A 187 3.49 -9.88 -12.04
C VAL A 187 3.77 -8.77 -11.04
N SER A 188 3.04 -7.65 -11.14
CA SER A 188 3.22 -6.51 -10.26
C SER A 188 2.41 -6.63 -8.96
N PRO A 189 2.71 -5.81 -7.93
CA PRO A 189 1.85 -5.71 -6.75
C PRO A 189 0.41 -5.28 -7.05
N ASP A 190 0.16 -4.61 -8.18
CA ASP A 190 -1.21 -4.24 -8.57
C ASP A 190 -2.00 -5.43 -9.13
N ASP A 191 -1.31 -6.33 -9.85
CA ASP A 191 -1.87 -7.57 -10.42
C ASP A 191 -2.04 -8.67 -9.35
N ALA A 192 -1.14 -8.72 -8.37
CA ALA A 192 -1.15 -9.67 -7.27
C ALA A 192 -1.01 -8.97 -5.91
N PRO A 193 -2.06 -8.24 -5.45
CA PRO A 193 -1.99 -7.42 -4.25
C PRO A 193 -1.70 -8.23 -3.00
N THR A 194 -1.02 -7.59 -2.06
CA THR A 194 -0.80 -8.10 -0.72
C THR A 194 -2.09 -8.08 0.09
N VAL A 195 -2.11 -8.83 1.20
CA VAL A 195 -3.27 -8.84 2.12
C VAL A 195 -3.56 -7.45 2.69
N ASP A 196 -2.52 -6.62 2.87
CA ASP A 196 -2.62 -5.23 3.32
C ASP A 196 -3.36 -4.34 2.33
N ILE A 197 -3.01 -4.43 1.04
CA ILE A 197 -3.68 -3.69 -0.03
C ILE A 197 -5.15 -4.12 -0.13
N LEU A 198 -5.43 -5.42 0.00
CA LEU A 198 -6.80 -5.92 -0.02
C LEU A 198 -7.60 -5.44 1.20
N ALA A 199 -7.00 -5.45 2.40
CA ALA A 199 -7.64 -4.94 3.62
C ALA A 199 -7.95 -3.44 3.50
N ASP A 200 -7.01 -2.65 2.97
CA ASP A 200 -7.21 -1.24 2.70
C ASP A 200 -8.33 -0.99 1.68
N ARG A 201 -8.37 -1.75 0.57
CA ARG A 201 -9.47 -1.69 -0.41
C ARG A 201 -10.81 -2.03 0.24
N PHE A 202 -10.88 -3.08 1.04
CA PHE A 202 -12.09 -3.48 1.75
C PHE A 202 -12.61 -2.36 2.67
N ILE A 203 -11.72 -1.75 3.46
CA ILE A 203 -12.04 -0.60 4.31
C ILE A 203 -12.49 0.60 3.49
N SER A 204 -11.80 0.88 2.38
CA SER A 204 -12.11 1.99 1.48
C SER A 204 -13.52 1.90 0.93
N TYR A 205 -13.97 0.71 0.53
CA TYR A 205 -15.36 0.50 0.11
C TYR A 205 -16.35 0.61 1.27
N GLY A 206 -16.03 0.06 2.45
CA GLY A 206 -16.85 0.20 3.65
C GLY A 206 -17.04 1.66 4.09
N LEU A 207 -16.00 2.48 3.94
CA LEU A 207 -16.05 3.92 4.16
C LEU A 207 -17.02 4.60 3.17
N ILE A 208 -16.97 4.22 1.89
CA ILE A 208 -17.90 4.75 0.89
C ILE A 208 -19.35 4.45 1.27
N GLN A 209 -19.65 3.19 1.61
CA GLN A 209 -21.00 2.74 1.98
C GLN A 209 -21.52 3.44 3.24
N SER A 210 -20.66 3.65 4.23
CA SER A 210 -21.09 4.14 5.54
C SER A 210 -21.08 5.68 5.67
N ARG A 211 -20.21 6.37 4.93
CA ARG A 211 -19.97 7.82 5.09
C ARG A 211 -20.06 8.62 3.80
N CYS A 212 -19.75 8.04 2.64
CA CYS A 212 -19.60 8.84 1.42
C CYS A 212 -20.81 8.84 0.49
N LEU A 213 -21.81 7.97 0.69
CA LEU A 213 -23.00 7.92 -0.16
C LEU A 213 -23.69 9.29 -0.29
N GLY A 214 -23.80 10.03 0.81
CA GLY A 214 -24.41 11.36 0.83
C GLY A 214 -23.64 12.42 0.04
N PHE A 215 -22.32 12.26 -0.11
CA PHE A 215 -21.47 13.18 -0.87
C PHE A 215 -21.36 12.76 -2.33
N LEU A 216 -20.91 11.53 -2.55
CA LEU A 216 -20.45 11.02 -3.83
C LEU A 216 -21.55 10.40 -4.68
N GLN A 217 -22.64 9.93 -4.05
CA GLN A 217 -23.75 9.26 -4.75
C GLN A 217 -23.28 8.12 -5.69
N PRO A 218 -22.38 7.21 -5.28
CA PRO A 218 -21.87 6.18 -6.19
C PRO A 218 -22.92 5.11 -6.49
N GLU A 219 -22.72 4.34 -7.55
CA GLU A 219 -23.46 3.10 -7.81
C GLU A 219 -23.19 2.08 -6.69
N ILE A 220 -24.24 1.71 -5.95
CA ILE A 220 -24.12 0.90 -4.72
C ILE A 220 -23.61 -0.51 -5.04
N GLU A 221 -24.11 -1.10 -6.12
CA GLU A 221 -23.75 -2.46 -6.57
C GLU A 221 -22.26 -2.56 -6.90
N VAL A 222 -21.68 -1.49 -7.44
CA VAL A 222 -20.24 -1.41 -7.74
C VAL A 222 -19.42 -1.41 -6.47
N ILE A 223 -19.83 -0.62 -5.47
CA ILE A 223 -19.14 -0.54 -4.17
C ILE A 223 -19.27 -1.86 -3.39
N GLU A 224 -20.46 -2.46 -3.37
CA GLU A 224 -20.68 -3.78 -2.74
C GLU A 224 -19.89 -4.89 -3.42
N GLY A 225 -19.83 -4.88 -4.76
CA GLY A 225 -19.02 -5.80 -5.54
C GLY A 225 -17.54 -5.68 -5.20
N GLY A 226 -17.01 -4.46 -5.19
CA GLY A 226 -15.62 -4.18 -4.84
C GLY A 226 -15.26 -4.63 -3.42
N ALA A 227 -16.13 -4.33 -2.43
CA ALA A 227 -15.94 -4.77 -1.05
C ALA A 227 -15.89 -6.30 -0.93
N ARG A 228 -16.83 -6.99 -1.60
CA ARG A 228 -16.89 -8.45 -1.59
C ARG A 228 -15.64 -9.07 -2.22
N THR A 229 -15.22 -8.60 -3.39
CA THR A 229 -14.02 -9.11 -4.06
C THR A 229 -12.77 -8.93 -3.19
N ALA A 230 -12.58 -7.74 -2.62
CA ALA A 230 -11.44 -7.48 -1.73
C ALA A 230 -11.43 -8.41 -0.51
N ALA A 231 -12.60 -8.67 0.09
CA ALA A 231 -12.73 -9.58 1.23
C ALA A 231 -12.47 -11.04 0.85
N GLU A 232 -13.07 -11.52 -0.24
CA GLU A 232 -12.90 -12.90 -0.73
C GLU A 232 -11.43 -13.20 -1.06
N GLU A 233 -10.76 -12.29 -1.78
CA GLU A 233 -9.33 -12.44 -2.07
C GLU A 233 -8.48 -12.37 -0.81
N GLY A 234 -8.75 -11.41 0.10
CA GLY A 234 -7.99 -11.26 1.34
C GLY A 234 -8.06 -12.51 2.23
N MET A 235 -9.27 -13.08 2.39
CA MET A 235 -9.50 -14.32 3.13
C MET A 235 -8.93 -15.57 2.44
N SER A 236 -8.57 -15.48 1.14
CA SER A 236 -7.88 -16.57 0.45
C SER A 236 -6.36 -16.59 0.75
N ILE A 237 -5.79 -15.46 1.16
CA ILE A 237 -4.35 -15.32 1.45
C ILE A 237 -4.03 -15.65 2.91
N VAL A 238 -4.89 -15.24 3.84
CA VAL A 238 -4.71 -15.45 5.28
C VAL A 238 -5.96 -16.02 5.93
N ALA A 239 -5.78 -16.69 7.08
CA ALA A 239 -6.90 -17.18 7.88
C ALA A 239 -7.85 -16.03 8.27
N ASN A 240 -9.15 -16.35 8.38
CA ASN A 240 -10.20 -15.36 8.65
C ASN A 240 -9.95 -14.52 9.92
N GLU A 241 -9.43 -15.12 11.00
CA GLU A 241 -9.12 -14.34 12.21
C GLU A 241 -8.03 -13.28 11.94
N LYS A 242 -6.96 -13.66 11.24
CA LYS A 242 -5.88 -12.74 10.87
C LYS A 242 -6.35 -11.65 9.90
N TRP A 243 -7.25 -11.99 8.98
CA TRP A 243 -7.88 -11.03 8.09
C TRP A 243 -8.66 -9.98 8.90
N ILE A 244 -9.48 -10.44 9.85
CA ILE A 244 -10.28 -9.57 10.72
C ILE A 244 -9.39 -8.65 11.56
N ASP A 245 -8.37 -9.20 12.22
CA ASP A 245 -7.44 -8.42 13.05
C ASP A 245 -6.73 -7.34 12.22
N LEU A 246 -6.33 -7.67 10.98
CA LEU A 246 -5.63 -6.75 10.09
C LEU A 246 -6.50 -5.54 9.75
N TRP A 247 -7.66 -5.74 9.12
CA TRP A 247 -8.48 -4.60 8.68
C TRP A 247 -9.08 -3.83 9.88
N LEU A 248 -9.35 -4.49 11.01
CA LEU A 248 -9.77 -3.78 12.23
C LEU A 248 -8.68 -2.83 12.75
N SER A 249 -7.42 -3.24 12.73
CA SER A 249 -6.32 -2.36 13.15
C SER A 249 -6.16 -1.14 12.25
N MET A 250 -6.44 -1.29 10.95
CA MET A 250 -6.34 -0.22 9.96
C MET A 250 -7.51 0.77 10.04
N MET A 251 -8.67 0.34 10.55
CA MET A 251 -9.85 1.22 10.74
C MET A 251 -9.58 2.39 11.70
N GLU A 252 -8.65 2.25 12.65
CA GLU A 252 -8.28 3.36 13.55
C GLU A 252 -7.68 4.54 12.78
N ASN A 253 -6.94 4.29 11.70
CA ASN A 253 -6.42 5.35 10.83
C ASN A 253 -7.56 6.10 10.13
N VAL A 254 -8.57 5.38 9.64
CA VAL A 254 -9.75 5.98 8.99
C VAL A 254 -10.56 6.80 9.99
N LYS A 255 -10.74 6.30 11.21
CA LYS A 255 -11.41 7.04 12.28
C LYS A 255 -10.66 8.34 12.59
N SER A 256 -9.34 8.27 12.75
CA SER A 256 -8.50 9.45 12.99
C SER A 256 -8.59 10.47 11.84
N ALA A 257 -8.55 10.01 10.59
CA ALA A 257 -8.70 10.88 9.41
C ALA A 257 -10.09 11.55 9.37
N LEU A 258 -11.16 10.82 9.69
CA LEU A 258 -12.52 11.39 9.77
C LEU A 258 -12.63 12.48 10.85
N GLU A 259 -11.96 12.30 11.99
CA GLU A 259 -11.95 13.27 13.09
C GLU A 259 -11.10 14.51 12.79
N THR A 260 -9.96 14.33 12.12
CA THR A 260 -8.98 15.40 11.90
C THR A 260 -9.16 16.17 10.60
N GLU A 261 -9.57 15.49 9.52
CA GLU A 261 -9.72 16.07 8.17
C GLU A 261 -11.18 16.32 7.78
N GLY A 262 -12.12 15.60 8.41
CA GLY A 262 -13.56 15.69 8.13
C GLY A 262 -14.01 14.78 6.98
N ALA A 263 -15.29 14.40 7.02
CA ALA A 263 -15.88 13.39 6.14
C ALA A 263 -15.76 13.71 4.64
N LEU A 264 -15.96 14.97 4.24
CA LEU A 264 -15.85 15.37 2.84
C LEU A 264 -14.45 15.14 2.28
N SER A 265 -13.42 15.59 3.01
CA SER A 265 -12.01 15.43 2.60
C SER A 265 -11.67 13.95 2.46
N VAL A 266 -12.00 13.16 3.48
CA VAL A 266 -11.76 11.71 3.51
C VAL A 266 -12.47 11.00 2.35
N CYS A 267 -13.72 11.36 2.05
CA CYS A 267 -14.46 10.75 0.94
C CYS A 267 -13.86 11.06 -0.43
N LEU A 268 -13.45 12.30 -0.67
CA LEU A 268 -12.81 12.69 -1.94
C LEU A 268 -11.43 12.04 -2.11
N GLN A 269 -10.64 11.97 -1.04
CA GLN A 269 -9.34 11.31 -1.06
C GLN A 269 -9.48 9.80 -1.27
N ASN A 270 -10.45 9.16 -0.62
CA ASN A 270 -10.71 7.74 -0.75
C ASN A 270 -11.20 7.34 -2.16
N GLU A 271 -12.08 8.15 -2.77
CA GLU A 271 -12.47 7.97 -4.18
C GLU A 271 -11.25 8.04 -5.09
N LYS A 272 -10.44 9.10 -4.95
CA LYS A 272 -9.24 9.30 -5.76
C LYS A 272 -8.24 8.16 -5.57
N TYR A 273 -8.11 7.67 -4.34
CA TYR A 273 -7.25 6.54 -3.99
C TYR A 273 -7.64 5.27 -4.76
N LEU A 274 -8.94 4.92 -4.77
CA LEU A 274 -9.46 3.77 -5.49
C LEU A 274 -9.28 3.94 -6.99
N ARG A 275 -9.69 5.08 -7.56
CA ARG A 275 -9.59 5.36 -8.99
C ARG A 275 -8.15 5.33 -9.50
N ALA A 276 -7.19 5.90 -8.75
CA ALA A 276 -5.78 5.91 -9.10
C ALA A 276 -5.17 4.49 -9.19
N ARG A 277 -5.81 3.50 -8.57
CA ARG A 277 -5.43 2.07 -8.59
C ARG A 277 -6.32 1.23 -9.51
N GLY A 278 -7.04 1.89 -10.42
CA GLY A 278 -7.96 1.23 -11.34
C GLY A 278 -9.12 0.51 -10.66
N GLN A 279 -9.39 0.81 -9.38
CA GLN A 279 -10.50 0.21 -8.64
C GLN A 279 -11.79 0.94 -8.99
N PRO A 280 -12.91 0.20 -9.14
CA PRO A 280 -14.18 0.81 -9.51
C PRO A 280 -14.73 1.67 -8.37
N THR A 281 -15.10 2.92 -8.65
CA THR A 281 -15.60 3.87 -7.63
C THR A 281 -17.12 4.05 -7.65
N GLY A 282 -17.81 3.46 -8.63
CA GLY A 282 -19.24 3.70 -8.87
C GLY A 282 -19.55 5.15 -9.26
N ILE A 283 -18.54 5.92 -9.67
CA ILE A 283 -18.69 7.28 -10.18
C ILE A 283 -18.26 7.29 -11.65
N ASP A 284 -19.24 7.39 -12.53
CA ASP A 284 -19.10 7.33 -13.98
C ASP A 284 -19.24 8.70 -14.68
N GLY A 285 -19.53 9.74 -13.89
CA GLY A 285 -19.71 11.09 -14.39
C GLY A 285 -19.99 12.12 -13.29
N PRO A 286 -20.08 13.41 -13.64
CA PRO A 286 -20.43 14.49 -12.72
C PRO A 286 -21.90 14.40 -12.29
N SER A 287 -22.39 15.41 -11.57
CA SER A 287 -23.77 15.43 -11.07
C SER A 287 -24.86 15.68 -12.13
N PHE A 288 -24.47 15.87 -13.39
CA PHE A 288 -25.35 16.19 -14.51
C PHE A 288 -25.06 15.31 -15.73
N ASP A 289 -26.04 15.20 -16.63
CA ASP A 289 -25.93 14.41 -17.85
C ASP A 289 -24.97 15.08 -18.86
N CYS A 290 -23.85 14.42 -19.13
CA CYS A 290 -22.84 14.90 -20.06
C CYS A 290 -23.31 14.98 -21.52
N THR A 291 -24.37 14.28 -21.90
CA THR A 291 -24.96 14.42 -23.24
C THR A 291 -25.69 15.75 -23.43
N LEU A 292 -26.03 16.42 -22.33
CA LEU A 292 -26.69 17.72 -22.30
C LEU A 292 -25.69 18.87 -22.08
N ALA A 293 -24.39 18.59 -21.98
CA ALA A 293 -23.36 19.60 -21.80
C ALA A 293 -23.27 20.52 -23.02
N THR A 294 -23.33 21.83 -22.78
CA THR A 294 -23.30 22.84 -23.86
C THR A 294 -22.16 23.83 -23.72
N THR A 295 -21.61 23.99 -22.51
CA THR A 295 -20.52 24.93 -22.24
C THR A 295 -19.15 24.25 -22.28
N LYS A 296 -18.10 25.03 -22.55
CA LYS A 296 -16.70 24.54 -22.48
C LYS A 296 -16.36 23.95 -21.11
N THR A 297 -16.93 24.53 -20.05
CA THR A 297 -16.72 24.07 -18.68
C THR A 297 -17.44 22.76 -18.39
N GLU A 298 -18.70 22.60 -18.80
CA GLU A 298 -19.42 21.34 -18.64
C GLU A 298 -18.71 20.20 -19.40
N ASN A 299 -18.29 20.45 -20.65
CA ASN A 299 -17.54 19.46 -21.42
C ASN A 299 -16.20 19.09 -20.77
N ALA A 300 -15.50 20.06 -20.16
CA ALA A 300 -14.26 19.79 -19.45
C ALA A 300 -14.48 19.00 -18.15
N ILE A 301 -15.54 19.29 -17.40
CA ILE A 301 -15.94 18.50 -16.22
C ILE A 301 -16.29 17.07 -16.63
N CYS A 302 -17.02 16.90 -17.74
CA CYS A 302 -17.37 15.58 -18.26
C CYS A 302 -16.17 14.76 -18.71
N ALA A 303 -15.13 15.40 -19.22
CA ALA A 303 -13.93 14.74 -19.74
C ALA A 303 -12.92 14.33 -18.65
N ASP A 304 -13.12 14.75 -17.39
CA ASP A 304 -12.11 14.59 -16.34
C ASP A 304 -12.68 13.97 -15.06
N ALA A 305 -12.23 12.75 -14.76
CA ALA A 305 -12.68 11.98 -13.60
C ALA A 305 -12.26 12.58 -12.25
N ASP A 306 -11.19 13.39 -12.18
CA ASP A 306 -10.83 14.10 -10.94
C ASP A 306 -11.88 15.17 -10.56
N LEU A 307 -12.67 15.64 -11.52
CA LEU A 307 -13.73 16.63 -11.30
C LEU A 307 -15.07 16.01 -10.90
N TRP A 308 -15.34 14.74 -11.24
CA TRP A 308 -16.65 14.11 -11.04
C TRP A 308 -17.04 14.02 -9.55
N ALA A 309 -16.16 13.48 -8.71
CA ALA A 309 -16.41 13.34 -7.28
C ALA A 309 -16.61 14.69 -6.58
N LYS A 310 -15.83 15.70 -6.99
CA LYS A 310 -15.94 17.08 -6.50
C LYS A 310 -17.26 17.73 -6.90
N ASP A 311 -17.68 17.54 -8.16
CA ASP A 311 -18.95 18.07 -8.67
C ASP A 311 -20.17 17.43 -7.98
N ARG A 312 -20.19 16.10 -7.84
CA ARG A 312 -21.25 15.38 -7.09
C ARG A 312 -21.32 15.82 -5.65
N SER A 313 -20.17 15.93 -4.97
CA SER A 313 -20.11 16.42 -3.59
C SER A 313 -20.65 17.84 -3.46
N MET A 314 -20.26 18.73 -4.38
CA MET A 314 -20.77 20.10 -4.42
C MET A 314 -22.29 20.14 -4.57
N ASN A 315 -22.83 19.37 -5.52
CA ASN A 315 -24.27 19.27 -5.74
C ASN A 315 -25.02 18.75 -4.50
N SER A 316 -24.52 17.66 -3.89
CA SER A 316 -25.07 17.09 -2.65
C SER A 316 -25.14 18.09 -1.50
N ILE A 317 -24.06 18.85 -1.29
CA ILE A 317 -23.99 19.90 -0.26
C ILE A 317 -25.02 20.99 -0.53
N TYR A 318 -25.17 21.44 -1.77
CA TYR A 318 -26.19 22.45 -2.10
C TYR A 318 -27.62 21.93 -1.92
N ILE A 319 -27.90 20.68 -2.29
CA ILE A 319 -29.21 20.04 -2.04
C ILE A 319 -29.48 20.02 -0.53
N TYR A 320 -28.50 19.64 0.28
CA TYR A 320 -28.61 19.65 1.73
C TYR A 320 -28.93 21.04 2.28
N ILE A 321 -28.16 22.06 1.89
CA ILE A 321 -28.36 23.44 2.35
C ILE A 321 -29.76 23.95 1.97
N ARG A 322 -30.23 23.64 0.76
CA ARG A 322 -31.57 24.05 0.30
C ARG A 322 -32.69 23.43 1.11
N SER A 323 -32.52 22.16 1.50
CA SER A 323 -33.55 21.34 2.13
C SER A 323 -33.61 21.52 3.64
N TYR A 324 -32.46 21.74 4.31
CA TYR A 324 -32.37 21.63 5.76
C TYR A 324 -31.90 22.89 6.49
N MET A 325 -31.32 23.88 5.80
CA MET A 325 -30.86 25.11 6.46
C MET A 325 -31.95 26.17 6.54
N ASP A 326 -31.80 27.10 7.50
CA ASP A 326 -32.72 28.21 7.68
C ASP A 326 -32.78 29.11 6.44
N ALA A 327 -33.87 29.88 6.33
CA ALA A 327 -34.14 30.69 5.15
C ALA A 327 -33.07 31.75 4.88
N GLN A 328 -32.43 32.29 5.91
CA GLN A 328 -31.42 33.35 5.78
C GLN A 328 -30.08 32.77 5.31
N VAL A 329 -29.64 31.65 5.89
CA VAL A 329 -28.45 30.91 5.44
C VAL A 329 -28.64 30.45 4.00
N ARG A 330 -29.78 29.82 3.69
CA ARG A 330 -30.10 29.38 2.32
C ARG A 330 -30.04 30.53 1.31
N LYS A 331 -30.64 31.69 1.62
CA LYS A 331 -30.59 32.86 0.73
C LYS A 331 -29.16 33.33 0.48
N THR A 332 -28.34 33.36 1.53
CA THR A 332 -26.94 33.79 1.47
C THR A 332 -26.09 32.83 0.65
N VAL A 333 -26.19 31.53 0.93
CA VAL A 333 -25.42 30.50 0.22
C VAL A 333 -25.79 30.42 -1.26
N LEU A 334 -27.08 30.51 -1.61
CA LEU A 334 -27.53 30.51 -3.01
C LEU A 334 -27.06 31.76 -3.78
N ALA A 335 -26.97 32.91 -3.12
CA ALA A 335 -26.37 34.10 -3.73
C ALA A 335 -24.87 33.89 -4.00
N SER A 336 -24.14 33.35 -3.02
CA SER A 336 -22.74 32.99 -3.16
C SER A 336 -22.50 31.93 -4.24
N GLN A 337 -23.39 30.94 -4.38
CA GLN A 337 -23.32 29.90 -5.41
C GLN A 337 -23.36 30.48 -6.82
N ARG A 338 -24.28 31.41 -7.09
CA ARG A 338 -24.39 32.05 -8.41
C ARG A 338 -23.11 32.78 -8.80
N GLU A 339 -22.45 33.42 -7.83
CA GLU A 339 -21.18 34.09 -8.09
C GLU A 339 -20.06 33.08 -8.32
N TRP A 340 -19.98 32.04 -7.49
CA TRP A 340 -19.00 30.97 -7.68
C TRP A 340 -19.15 30.27 -9.04
N MET A 341 -20.37 30.03 -9.53
CA MET A 341 -20.59 29.45 -10.86
C MET A 341 -20.03 30.31 -11.99
N LYS A 342 -20.09 31.66 -11.88
CA LYS A 342 -19.46 32.55 -12.86
C LYS A 342 -17.94 32.41 -12.82
N ILE A 343 -17.35 32.38 -11.63
CA ILE A 343 -15.90 32.23 -11.43
C ILE A 343 -15.41 30.89 -11.96
N ARG A 344 -16.14 29.80 -11.69
CA ARG A 344 -15.84 28.46 -12.22
C ARG A 344 -15.94 28.45 -13.75
N ASN A 345 -17.04 28.96 -14.31
CA ASN A 345 -17.25 28.95 -15.76
C ASN A 345 -16.26 29.85 -16.51
N ALA A 346 -15.67 30.85 -15.85
CA ALA A 346 -14.59 31.65 -16.43
C ALA A 346 -13.30 30.85 -16.69
N CYS A 347 -13.10 29.69 -16.03
CA CYS A 347 -12.02 28.77 -16.35
C CYS A 347 -12.16 28.17 -17.76
N GLY A 348 -13.36 28.14 -18.34
CA GLY A 348 -13.60 27.45 -19.60
C GLY A 348 -13.22 25.97 -19.49
N SER A 349 -12.28 25.54 -20.33
CA SER A 349 -11.74 24.17 -20.40
C SER A 349 -10.47 23.92 -19.59
N ASP A 350 -10.00 24.89 -18.78
CA ASP A 350 -8.80 24.74 -17.97
C ASP A 350 -9.07 23.84 -16.75
N ILE A 351 -8.61 22.59 -16.83
CA ILE A 351 -8.80 21.55 -15.79
C ILE A 351 -8.15 21.94 -14.46
N LEU A 352 -6.96 22.55 -14.49
CA LEU A 352 -6.27 22.95 -13.26
C LEU A 352 -7.02 24.10 -12.58
N CYS A 353 -7.47 25.08 -13.36
CA CYS A 353 -8.33 26.16 -12.87
C CYS A 353 -9.62 25.58 -12.25
N LEU A 354 -10.31 24.67 -12.95
CA LEU A 354 -11.54 24.05 -12.46
C LEU A 354 -11.31 23.30 -11.14
N ASN A 355 -10.29 22.46 -11.07
CA ASN A 355 -9.93 21.73 -9.86
C ASN A 355 -9.72 22.69 -8.68
N ASN A 356 -8.93 23.74 -8.86
CA ASN A 356 -8.70 24.76 -7.83
C ASN A 356 -10.02 25.45 -7.40
N ARG A 357 -10.93 25.74 -8.34
CA ARG A 357 -12.24 26.35 -8.00
C ARG A 357 -13.15 25.40 -7.22
N TYR A 358 -13.09 24.10 -7.48
CA TYR A 358 -13.80 23.12 -6.67
C TYR A 358 -13.17 22.98 -5.29
N ASP A 359 -11.84 22.88 -5.20
CA ASP A 359 -11.12 22.70 -3.93
C ASP A 359 -11.35 23.88 -2.97
N ASP A 360 -11.18 25.12 -3.45
CA ASP A 360 -11.48 26.35 -2.68
C ASP A 360 -12.91 26.33 -2.11
N ARG A 361 -13.85 25.86 -2.92
CA ARG A 361 -15.28 25.88 -2.55
C ARG A 361 -15.67 24.74 -1.63
N LEU A 362 -15.12 23.55 -1.82
CA LEU A 362 -15.33 22.41 -0.94
C LEU A 362 -14.68 22.66 0.41
N GLN A 363 -13.52 23.34 0.45
CA GLN A 363 -12.90 23.77 1.70
C GLN A 363 -13.78 24.75 2.48
N PHE A 364 -14.47 25.68 1.80
CA PHE A 364 -15.46 26.55 2.44
C PHE A 364 -16.62 25.76 3.09
N PHE A 365 -16.96 24.59 2.55
CA PHE A 365 -18.03 23.73 3.06
C PHE A 365 -17.54 22.53 3.88
N SER A 366 -16.25 22.48 4.26
CA SER A 366 -15.65 21.31 4.92
C SER A 366 -16.32 20.93 6.24
N GLY A 367 -16.93 21.90 6.95
CA GLY A 367 -17.68 21.67 8.18
C GLY A 367 -19.10 21.11 7.98
N ILE A 368 -19.58 20.94 6.74
CA ILE A 368 -20.91 20.38 6.45
C ILE A 368 -20.80 18.87 6.25
N ASP A 369 -21.29 18.11 7.22
CA ASP A 369 -21.38 16.65 7.12
C ASP A 369 -22.75 16.20 6.56
N VAL A 370 -22.80 15.94 5.25
CA VAL A 370 -23.96 15.31 4.59
C VAL A 370 -23.86 13.78 4.57
N GLY A 371 -22.71 13.21 4.95
CA GLY A 371 -22.47 11.77 4.98
C GLY A 371 -23.32 11.07 6.04
N SER A 372 -23.54 11.72 7.19
CA SER A 372 -24.42 11.21 8.25
C SER A 372 -25.91 11.13 7.86
N LEU A 373 -26.36 11.79 6.79
CA LEU A 373 -27.76 11.70 6.31
C LEU A 373 -28.05 10.40 5.58
N GLY A 374 -27.08 9.86 4.84
CA GLY A 374 -27.18 8.54 4.21
C GLY A 374 -27.41 7.45 5.26
N SER A 375 -26.74 7.55 6.41
CA SER A 375 -26.95 6.62 7.53
C SER A 375 -28.32 6.74 8.21
N ARG A 376 -28.96 7.91 8.18
CA ARG A 376 -30.34 8.10 8.71
C ARG A 376 -31.41 7.61 7.73
N LEU A 377 -31.20 7.78 6.43
CA LEU A 377 -32.08 7.24 5.39
C LEU A 377 -31.98 5.70 5.33
N ASP A 378 -30.78 5.13 5.46
CA ASP A 378 -30.54 3.68 5.57
C ASP A 378 -31.10 3.10 6.88
N GLN A 379 -31.01 3.79 8.01
CA GLN A 379 -31.71 3.36 9.25
C GLN A 379 -33.24 3.33 9.08
N THR A 380 -33.80 4.25 8.30
CA THR A 380 -35.24 4.29 8.01
C THR A 380 -35.65 3.18 7.03
N GLN A 381 -34.81 2.88 6.03
CA GLN A 381 -35.01 1.77 5.09
C GLN A 381 -34.77 0.39 5.72
N LYS A 382 -33.75 0.22 6.57
CA LYS A 382 -33.52 -0.98 7.38
C LYS A 382 -34.63 -1.18 8.41
N ALA A 383 -35.12 -0.11 9.05
CA ALA A 383 -36.29 -0.19 9.93
C ALA A 383 -37.56 -0.61 9.16
N MET A 384 -37.74 -0.15 7.92
CA MET A 384 -38.83 -0.56 7.02
C MET A 384 -38.70 -2.01 6.53
N MET A 385 -37.50 -2.48 6.20
CA MET A 385 -37.26 -3.88 5.80
C MET A 385 -37.47 -4.85 6.96
N VAL A 386 -37.04 -4.48 8.17
CA VAL A 386 -37.28 -5.27 9.39
C VAL A 386 -38.78 -5.30 9.70
N THR A 387 -39.51 -4.17 9.63
CA THR A 387 -40.97 -4.18 9.87
C THR A 387 -41.77 -4.96 8.82
N LYS A 388 -41.35 -4.95 7.54
CA LYS A 388 -41.98 -5.75 6.49
C LYS A 388 -41.76 -7.26 6.73
N ALA A 389 -40.55 -7.67 7.11
CA ALA A 389 -40.25 -9.07 7.47
C ALA A 389 -41.02 -9.56 8.71
N THR A 390 -41.26 -8.70 9.71
CA THR A 390 -42.06 -9.04 10.89
C THR A 390 -43.57 -9.05 10.62
N ALA A 391 -44.05 -8.22 9.70
CA ALA A 391 -45.45 -8.19 9.26
C ALA A 391 -45.81 -9.42 8.43
N ASP A 392 -44.94 -9.82 7.50
CA ASP A 392 -45.13 -11.02 6.66
C ASP A 392 -45.10 -12.31 7.49
N ARG A 393 -44.26 -12.39 8.54
CA ARG A 393 -44.26 -13.51 9.50
C ARG A 393 -45.51 -13.58 10.38
N LYS A 394 -46.07 -12.43 10.79
CA LYS A 394 -47.32 -12.39 11.57
C LYS A 394 -48.54 -12.75 10.72
N PHE A 395 -48.54 -12.39 9.43
CA PHE A 395 -49.61 -12.76 8.49
C PHE A 395 -49.57 -14.26 8.15
N ALA A 396 -48.37 -14.84 7.99
CA ALA A 396 -48.20 -16.28 7.79
C ALA A 396 -48.61 -17.12 9.01
N ALA A 397 -48.37 -16.62 10.23
CA ALA A 397 -48.76 -17.29 11.48
C ALA A 397 -50.26 -17.17 11.83
N SER A 398 -51.01 -16.28 11.17
CA SER A 398 -52.47 -16.17 11.34
C SER A 398 -53.29 -17.00 10.34
N LEU A 399 -52.60 -17.69 9.42
CA LEU A 399 -53.20 -18.56 8.39
C LEU A 399 -52.86 -20.04 8.59
N SER A 400 -52.24 -20.38 9.72
CA SER A 400 -52.03 -21.72 10.28
C SER A 400 -52.75 -21.81 11.62
#